data_AF-A0A3C1RGN6-F1
#
_entry.id   AF-A0A3C1RGN6-F1
#
_cell.length_a   1.000
_cell.length_b   1.000
_cell.length_c   1.000
_cell.angle_alpha   90.00
_cell.angle_beta   90.00
_cell.angle_gamma   90.00
#
_symmetry.space_group_name_H-M   'P 1'
#
loop_
_entity.id
_entity.type
_entity.pdbx_description
1 polymer ?
#
loop_
_entity_poly.entity_id
_entity_poly.type
_entity_poly.pdbx_seq_one_letter_code
_entity_poly.pdbx_strand_id
1 'polypeptide(L)'
;MKTYNKAPLPFQGQKRNFLKKFRQELKQYPEDAIYIDLFGGTGLLSHTVKSIHPEARVIYNDFDNYAVRLQNAKNTNVIISDIRNIIGDMPQRQRMPDNVKKEILSRLKLETGFVDYKTISSSVLFSGNYADSFEELAKKTFYNRIVSTEFNTDGYLEGVERVSMDYKQLFEQ
;
A
#
# COMPACT_ATOMS: atom_id res chain seq x y z
N MET A 1 0.50 15.16 12.32
CA MET A 1 0.59 13.84 11.65
C MET A 1 1.98 13.23 11.84
N LYS A 2 2.07 11.89 11.94
CA LYS A 2 3.35 11.16 11.89
C LYS A 2 4.02 11.35 10.53
N THR A 3 5.34 11.49 10.48
CA THR A 3 6.08 11.61 9.20
C THR A 3 6.29 10.25 8.52
N TYR A 4 5.92 10.13 7.24
CA TYR A 4 6.15 8.95 6.42
C TYR A 4 7.19 9.20 5.32
N ASN A 5 8.21 8.33 5.24
CA ASN A 5 9.21 8.33 4.16
C ASN A 5 8.91 7.31 3.04
N LYS A 6 7.85 6.51 3.21
CA LYS A 6 7.32 5.54 2.25
C LYS A 6 5.85 5.29 2.60
N ALA A 7 5.09 4.81 1.64
CA ALA A 7 3.71 4.40 1.89
C ALA A 7 3.67 3.19 2.85
N PRO A 8 2.61 3.04 3.68
CA PRO A 8 2.51 1.97 4.66
C PRO A 8 2.31 0.59 4.00
N LEU A 9 1.64 0.53 2.84
CA LEU A 9 1.47 -0.71 2.07
C LEU A 9 2.26 -0.65 0.75
N PRO A 10 2.72 -1.81 0.23
CA PRO A 10 3.43 -1.90 -1.05
C PRO A 10 2.64 -1.29 -2.22
N PHE A 11 3.33 -0.54 -3.07
CA PHE A 11 2.79 0.04 -4.29
C PHE A 11 3.92 0.34 -5.27
N GLN A 12 3.74 -0.03 -6.53
CA GLN A 12 4.71 0.26 -7.59
C GLN A 12 4.64 1.73 -7.99
N GLY A 13 5.78 2.39 -8.11
CA GLY A 13 5.81 3.81 -8.49
C GLY A 13 5.52 4.81 -7.36
N GLN A 14 5.49 4.35 -6.10
CA GLN A 14 5.42 5.28 -4.96
C GLN A 14 6.59 6.28 -5.00
N LYS A 15 6.30 7.56 -4.80
CA LYS A 15 7.27 8.66 -4.97
C LYS A 15 8.25 8.83 -3.79
N ARG A 16 8.59 7.75 -3.09
CA ARG A 16 9.42 7.76 -1.87
C ARG A 16 10.81 8.39 -2.09
N ASN A 17 11.43 8.15 -3.24
CA ASN A 17 12.75 8.71 -3.57
C ASN A 17 12.70 10.20 -3.93
N PHE A 18 11.51 10.72 -4.27
CA PHE A 18 11.29 12.13 -4.60
C PHE A 18 10.96 12.98 -3.37
N LEU A 19 10.55 12.35 -2.26
CA LEU A 19 10.06 13.04 -1.07
C LEU A 19 10.99 14.10 -0.51
N LYS A 20 12.31 13.85 -0.49
CA LYS A 20 13.27 14.82 0.05
C LYS A 20 13.19 16.16 -0.70
N LYS A 21 13.22 16.10 -2.04
CA LYS A 21 13.13 17.30 -2.88
C LYS A 21 11.74 17.91 -2.76
N PHE A 22 10.68 17.10 -2.82
CA PHE A 22 9.31 17.57 -2.69
C PHE A 22 9.08 18.37 -1.40
N ARG A 23 9.57 17.90 -0.24
CA ARG A 23 9.46 18.62 1.04
C ARG A 23 10.20 19.95 1.06
N GLN A 24 11.32 20.06 0.33
CA GLN A 24 12.08 21.30 0.25
C GLN A 24 11.34 22.33 -0.61
N GLU A 25 10.84 21.91 -1.76
CA GLU A 25 10.08 22.78 -2.66
C GLU A 25 8.75 23.20 -2.04
N LEU A 26 8.03 22.29 -1.38
CA LEU A 26 6.71 22.55 -0.80
C LEU A 26 6.71 23.73 0.18
N LYS A 27 7.81 23.99 0.89
CA LYS A 27 7.94 25.11 1.83
C LYS A 27 7.88 26.49 1.17
N GLN A 28 8.05 26.56 -0.15
CA GLN A 28 7.95 27.81 -0.91
C GLN A 28 6.50 28.10 -1.36
N TYR A 29 5.56 27.17 -1.14
CA TYR A 29 4.16 27.31 -1.52
C TYR A 29 3.29 27.64 -0.28
N PRO A 30 2.11 28.28 -0.45
CA PRO A 30 1.28 28.74 0.67
C PRO A 30 0.81 27.60 1.58
N GLU A 31 0.76 27.87 2.89
CA GLU A 31 0.39 26.88 3.91
C GLU A 31 -1.11 26.59 3.95
N ASP A 32 -1.94 27.45 3.36
CA ASP A 32 -3.41 27.42 3.36
C ASP A 32 -4.01 27.21 1.95
N ALA A 33 -3.18 26.91 0.95
CA ALA A 33 -3.64 26.66 -0.42
C ALA A 33 -4.43 25.34 -0.57
N ILE A 34 -5.09 25.20 -1.72
CA ILE A 34 -5.67 23.94 -2.18
C ILE A 34 -4.62 23.18 -2.98
N TYR A 35 -4.24 22.00 -2.51
CA TYR A 35 -3.31 21.10 -3.19
C TYR A 35 -4.08 19.91 -3.78
N ILE A 36 -4.01 19.73 -5.08
CA ILE A 36 -4.73 18.67 -5.80
C ILE A 36 -3.72 17.64 -6.32
N ASP A 37 -3.81 16.41 -5.81
CA ASP A 37 -3.04 15.26 -6.26
C ASP A 37 -3.88 14.42 -7.23
N LEU A 38 -3.78 14.76 -8.52
CA LEU A 38 -4.52 14.13 -9.61
C LEU A 38 -4.22 12.63 -9.79
N PHE A 39 -3.00 12.21 -9.40
CA PHE A 39 -2.48 10.84 -9.59
C PHE A 39 -1.91 10.30 -8.29
N GLY A 40 -2.71 10.33 -7.23
CA GLY A 40 -2.15 10.22 -5.90
C GLY A 40 -1.59 8.85 -5.56
N GLY A 41 -2.04 7.78 -6.23
CA GLY A 41 -1.55 6.42 -6.02
C GLY A 41 -1.61 6.02 -4.54
N THR A 42 -0.49 6.06 -3.83
CA THR A 42 -0.42 5.81 -2.38
C THR A 42 -0.84 6.96 -1.45
N GLY A 43 -1.13 8.15 -1.99
CA GLY A 43 -1.35 9.37 -1.21
C GLY A 43 -0.10 9.87 -0.46
N LEU A 44 1.10 9.38 -0.79
CA LEU A 44 2.33 9.71 -0.07
C LEU A 44 2.71 11.19 -0.19
N LEU A 45 2.44 11.81 -1.35
CA LEU A 45 2.64 13.25 -1.52
C LEU A 45 1.53 14.04 -0.82
N SER A 46 0.27 13.63 -0.94
CA SER A 46 -0.87 14.24 -0.23
C SER A 46 -0.68 14.24 1.30
N HIS A 47 -0.27 13.10 1.87
CA HIS A 47 0.15 12.99 3.27
C HIS A 47 1.25 13.99 3.62
N THR A 48 2.26 14.07 2.75
CA THR A 48 3.41 14.96 2.98
C THR A 48 2.97 16.42 2.97
N VAL A 49 2.09 16.82 2.06
CA VAL A 49 1.49 18.16 2.03
C VAL A 49 0.77 18.43 3.35
N LYS A 50 -0.20 17.59 3.73
CA LYS A 50 -0.99 17.80 4.94
C LYS A 50 -0.16 17.78 6.23
N SER A 51 0.95 17.04 6.24
CA SER A 51 1.88 17.00 7.37
C SER A 51 2.73 18.27 7.54
N ILE A 52 3.02 18.97 6.43
CA ILE A 52 3.85 20.19 6.43
C ILE A 52 2.97 21.44 6.53
N HIS A 53 1.80 21.40 5.87
CA HIS A 53 0.82 22.47 5.79
C HIS A 53 -0.52 21.97 6.35
N PRO A 54 -0.71 21.95 7.69
CA PRO A 54 -1.93 21.42 8.31
C PRO A 54 -3.20 22.18 7.94
N GLU A 55 -3.08 23.49 7.64
CA GLU A 55 -4.21 24.34 7.24
C GLU A 55 -4.59 24.18 5.77
N ALA A 56 -3.73 23.56 4.95
CA ALA A 56 -4.01 23.35 3.54
C ALA A 56 -5.18 22.40 3.32
N ARG A 57 -5.99 22.70 2.30
CA ARG A 57 -6.97 21.77 1.77
C ARG A 57 -6.28 20.83 0.79
N VAL A 58 -6.25 19.53 1.08
CA VAL A 58 -5.53 18.55 0.24
C VAL A 58 -6.51 17.57 -0.36
N ILE A 59 -6.65 17.60 -1.69
CA ILE A 59 -7.50 16.69 -2.47
C ILE A 59 -6.62 15.60 -3.06
N TYR A 60 -6.94 14.34 -2.75
CA TYR A 60 -6.22 13.14 -3.17
C TYR A 60 -7.11 12.27 -4.05
N ASN A 61 -6.74 12.13 -5.32
CA ASN A 61 -7.42 11.24 -6.25
C ASN A 61 -6.87 9.81 -6.14
N ASP A 62 -7.70 8.93 -5.60
CA ASP A 62 -7.41 7.51 -5.38
C ASP A 62 -8.14 6.63 -6.41
N PHE A 63 -7.70 6.69 -7.67
CA PHE A 63 -8.32 5.95 -8.77
C PHE A 63 -8.16 4.41 -8.61
N ASP A 64 -7.02 3.96 -8.08
CA ASP A 64 -6.69 2.53 -7.92
C ASP A 64 -7.24 1.90 -6.62
N ASN A 65 -8.06 2.63 -5.85
CA ASN A 65 -8.63 2.22 -4.57
C ASN A 65 -7.58 1.76 -3.53
N TYR A 66 -6.46 2.48 -3.43
CA TYR A 66 -5.46 2.25 -2.38
C TYR A 66 -6.05 2.45 -0.97
N ALA A 67 -7.05 3.34 -0.82
CA ALA A 67 -7.73 3.53 0.46
C ALA A 67 -8.43 2.26 0.98
N VAL A 68 -9.00 1.45 0.10
CA VAL A 68 -9.61 0.15 0.48
C VAL A 68 -8.57 -0.79 1.06
N ARG A 69 -7.35 -0.79 0.48
CA ARG A 69 -6.21 -1.56 1.00
C ARG A 69 -5.79 -1.07 2.39
N LEU A 70 -5.71 0.25 2.58
CA LEU A 70 -5.38 0.85 3.88
C LEU A 70 -6.38 0.46 4.98
N GLN A 71 -7.68 0.46 4.66
CA GLN A 71 -8.76 0.05 5.57
C GLN A 71 -8.69 -1.44 5.94
N ASN A 72 -8.23 -2.28 5.01
CA ASN A 72 -8.09 -3.73 5.21
C ASN A 72 -6.72 -4.18 5.73
N ALA A 73 -5.85 -3.24 6.16
CA ALA A 73 -4.51 -3.57 6.65
C ALA A 73 -4.52 -4.51 7.86
N LYS A 74 -5.50 -4.38 8.77
CA LYS A 74 -5.66 -5.30 9.92
C LYS A 74 -5.91 -6.74 9.48
N ASN A 75 -6.85 -6.96 8.56
CA ASN A 75 -7.08 -8.30 8.00
C ASN A 75 -5.84 -8.84 7.28
N THR A 76 -5.18 -7.96 6.52
CA THR A 76 -3.94 -8.31 5.82
C THR A 76 -2.83 -8.74 6.80
N ASN A 77 -2.69 -8.08 7.96
CA ASN A 77 -1.73 -8.49 8.99
C ASN A 77 -2.05 -9.87 9.57
N VAL A 78 -3.33 -10.20 9.77
CA VAL A 78 -3.76 -11.54 10.22
C VAL A 78 -3.33 -12.59 9.19
N ILE A 79 -3.64 -12.38 7.91
CA ILE A 79 -3.25 -13.28 6.82
C ILE A 79 -1.72 -13.45 6.78
N ILE A 80 -0.95 -12.36 6.86
CA ILE A 80 0.52 -12.41 6.85
C ILE A 80 1.05 -13.16 8.09
N SER A 81 0.40 -13.03 9.24
CA SER A 81 0.75 -13.78 10.45
C SER A 81 0.54 -15.28 10.26
N ASP A 82 -0.60 -15.69 9.70
CA ASP A 82 -0.88 -17.10 9.43
C ASP A 82 0.09 -17.67 8.38
N ILE A 83 0.38 -16.91 7.32
CA ILE A 83 1.40 -17.30 6.33
C ILE A 83 2.77 -17.46 7.01
N ARG A 84 3.14 -16.59 7.95
CA ARG A 84 4.40 -16.71 8.70
C ARG A 84 4.45 -18.01 9.50
N ASN A 85 3.35 -18.39 10.13
CA ASN A 85 3.25 -19.66 10.86
C ASN A 85 3.38 -20.88 9.91
N ILE A 86 2.75 -20.83 8.73
CA ILE A 86 2.86 -21.87 7.69
C ILE A 86 4.30 -22.00 7.16
N ILE A 87 5.00 -20.88 6.97
CA ILE A 87 6.39 -20.85 6.49
C ILE A 87 7.36 -21.42 7.53
N GLY A 88 7.10 -21.18 8.83
CA GLY A 88 7.98 -21.59 9.92
C GLY A 88 9.39 -21.03 9.79
N ASP A 89 10.39 -21.87 10.06
CA ASP A 89 11.82 -21.49 10.07
C ASP A 89 12.48 -21.47 8.68
N MET A 90 11.70 -21.49 7.60
CA MET A 90 12.25 -21.47 6.25
C MET A 90 13.12 -20.23 6.03
N PRO A 91 14.32 -20.35 5.43
CA PRO A 91 15.17 -19.20 5.18
C PRO A 91 14.50 -18.17 4.27
N GLN A 92 14.75 -16.88 4.54
CA GLN A 92 14.26 -15.81 3.67
C GLN A 92 14.87 -15.91 2.27
N ARG A 93 14.12 -15.39 1.29
CA ARG A 93 14.44 -15.28 -0.14
C ARG A 93 14.59 -16.62 -0.86
N GLN A 94 14.28 -17.74 -0.21
CA GLN A 94 14.25 -19.05 -0.84
C GLN A 94 12.91 -19.33 -1.51
N ARG A 95 12.92 -20.16 -2.55
CA ARG A 95 11.70 -20.67 -3.20
C ARG A 95 10.96 -21.57 -2.21
N MET A 96 9.65 -21.38 -2.07
CA MET A 96 8.83 -22.23 -1.23
C MET A 96 8.53 -23.57 -1.92
N PRO A 97 8.56 -24.70 -1.20
CA PRO A 97 8.06 -25.98 -1.67
C PRO A 97 6.56 -25.93 -2.02
N ASP A 98 6.12 -26.82 -2.90
CA ASP A 98 4.73 -26.83 -3.41
C ASP A 98 3.71 -27.14 -2.31
N ASN A 99 4.06 -27.93 -1.29
CA ASN A 99 3.17 -28.18 -0.15
C ASN A 99 2.92 -26.91 0.68
N VAL A 100 3.97 -26.12 0.96
CA VAL A 100 3.86 -24.83 1.68
C VAL A 100 3.02 -23.84 0.87
N LYS A 101 3.25 -23.77 -0.45
CA LYS A 101 2.42 -22.95 -1.35
C LYS A 101 0.94 -23.38 -1.29
N LYS A 102 0.66 -24.68 -1.36
CA LYS A 102 -0.72 -25.21 -1.29
C LYS A 102 -1.40 -24.82 0.02
N GLU A 103 -0.69 -24.88 1.15
CA GLU A 103 -1.22 -24.53 2.45
C GLU A 103 -1.55 -23.03 2.55
N ILE A 104 -0.66 -22.16 2.06
CA ILE A 104 -0.93 -20.71 1.96
C ILE A 104 -2.16 -20.43 1.10
N LEU A 105 -2.28 -21.09 -0.06
CA LEU A 105 -3.45 -20.93 -0.93
C LEU A 105 -4.73 -21.44 -0.26
N SER A 106 -4.68 -22.55 0.48
CA SER A 106 -5.82 -23.03 1.26
C SER A 106 -6.23 -22.05 2.34
N ARG A 107 -5.26 -21.44 3.03
CA ARG A 107 -5.54 -20.39 4.02
C ARG A 107 -6.23 -19.19 3.39
N LEU A 108 -5.78 -18.73 2.23
CA LEU A 108 -6.38 -17.60 1.51
C LEU A 108 -7.82 -17.87 1.04
N LYS A 109 -8.17 -19.13 0.75
CA LYS A 109 -9.55 -19.51 0.38
C LYS A 109 -10.56 -19.36 1.52
N LEU A 110 -10.11 -19.21 2.76
CA LEU A 110 -10.99 -18.98 3.90
C LEU A 110 -11.48 -17.52 3.97
N GLU A 111 -10.85 -16.62 3.22
CA GLU A 111 -11.23 -15.20 3.19
C GLU A 111 -12.55 -15.01 2.43
N THR A 112 -13.53 -14.38 3.08
CA THR A 112 -14.86 -14.11 2.52
C THR A 112 -15.06 -12.65 2.07
N GLY A 113 -14.07 -11.79 2.31
CA GLY A 113 -14.11 -10.36 2.02
C GLY A 113 -12.97 -9.89 1.12
N PHE A 114 -12.65 -8.59 1.21
CA PHE A 114 -11.54 -8.01 0.47
C PHE A 114 -10.20 -8.62 0.90
N VAL A 115 -9.40 -9.03 -0.08
CA VAL A 115 -8.04 -9.57 0.13
C VAL A 115 -7.04 -8.70 -0.62
N ASP A 116 -6.07 -8.13 0.11
CA ASP A 116 -5.02 -7.31 -0.50
C ASP A 116 -3.93 -8.19 -1.14
N TYR A 117 -4.23 -8.76 -2.31
CA TYR A 117 -3.29 -9.60 -3.05
C TYR A 117 -2.00 -8.88 -3.42
N LYS A 118 -2.02 -7.55 -3.61
CA LYS A 118 -0.81 -6.74 -3.86
C LYS A 118 0.12 -6.74 -2.64
N THR A 119 -0.42 -6.57 -1.44
CA THR A 119 0.39 -6.62 -0.21
C THR A 119 0.85 -8.05 0.10
N ILE A 120 -0.03 -9.04 -0.03
CA ILE A 120 0.32 -10.45 0.16
C ILE A 120 1.43 -10.87 -0.80
N SER A 121 1.33 -10.46 -2.07
CA SER A 121 2.35 -10.72 -3.09
C SER A 121 3.75 -10.25 -2.67
N SER A 122 3.85 -9.10 -1.99
CA SER A 122 5.15 -8.61 -1.51
C SER A 122 5.83 -9.54 -0.50
N SER A 123 5.04 -10.40 0.16
CA SER A 123 5.50 -11.35 1.18
C SER A 123 5.73 -12.77 0.64
N VAL A 124 5.16 -13.11 -0.51
CA VAL A 124 5.23 -14.48 -1.06
C VAL A 124 5.76 -14.57 -2.49
N LEU A 125 5.96 -13.46 -3.20
CA LEU A 125 6.48 -13.45 -4.58
C LEU A 125 7.85 -12.77 -4.65
N PHE A 126 8.63 -13.09 -5.69
CA PHE A 126 9.89 -12.40 -5.96
C PHE A 126 9.66 -10.90 -6.20
N SER A 127 10.59 -10.05 -5.72
CA SER A 127 10.53 -8.59 -5.84
C SER A 127 10.13 -8.12 -7.24
N GLY A 128 9.19 -7.17 -7.31
CA GLY A 128 8.68 -6.62 -8.56
C GLY A 128 7.47 -7.36 -9.14
N ASN A 129 7.15 -8.55 -8.64
CA ASN A 129 5.92 -9.27 -9.00
C ASN A 129 4.78 -8.95 -8.05
N TYR A 130 3.56 -8.90 -8.58
CA TYR A 130 2.33 -8.90 -7.82
C TYR A 130 1.24 -9.69 -8.56
N ALA A 131 0.16 -9.94 -7.84
CA ALA A 131 -1.09 -10.48 -8.34
C ALA A 131 -2.23 -9.60 -7.84
N ASP A 132 -3.28 -9.46 -8.66
CA ASP A 132 -4.49 -8.72 -8.31
C ASP A 132 -5.63 -9.63 -7.84
N SER A 133 -5.50 -10.95 -8.02
CA SER A 133 -6.49 -11.93 -7.60
C SER A 133 -5.88 -13.21 -7.04
N PHE A 134 -6.74 -14.07 -6.46
CA PHE A 134 -6.38 -15.41 -6.02
C PHE A 134 -5.84 -16.26 -7.18
N GLU A 135 -6.53 -16.24 -8.32
CA GLU A 135 -6.22 -17.04 -9.51
C GLU A 135 -4.86 -16.66 -10.09
N GLU A 136 -4.57 -15.36 -10.14
CA GLU A 136 -3.27 -14.86 -10.56
C GLU A 136 -2.18 -15.30 -9.59
N LEU A 137 -2.40 -15.11 -8.28
CA LEU A 137 -1.43 -15.46 -7.24
C LEU A 137 -1.13 -16.97 -7.29
N ALA A 138 -2.14 -17.81 -7.41
CA ALA A 138 -2.03 -19.27 -7.43
C ALA A 138 -1.15 -19.79 -8.58
N LYS A 139 -1.08 -19.07 -9.70
CA LYS A 139 -0.24 -19.42 -10.86
C LYS A 139 1.24 -19.05 -10.67
N LYS A 140 1.57 -18.15 -9.73
CA LYS A 140 2.94 -17.66 -9.53
C LYS A 140 3.80 -18.63 -8.72
N THR A 141 5.12 -18.50 -8.84
CA THR A 141 6.08 -19.22 -7.98
C THR A 141 6.27 -18.45 -6.67
N PHE A 142 6.19 -19.16 -5.54
CA PHE A 142 6.30 -18.54 -4.23
C PHE A 142 7.74 -18.54 -3.72
N TYR A 143 8.11 -17.45 -3.05
CA TYR A 143 9.39 -17.23 -2.38
C TYR A 143 9.14 -16.68 -0.99
N ASN A 144 9.87 -17.14 0.02
CA ASN A 144 9.78 -16.57 1.36
C ASN A 144 10.27 -15.12 1.35
N ARG A 145 9.34 -14.17 1.30
CA ARG A 145 9.61 -12.73 1.38
C ARG A 145 8.88 -12.10 2.56
N ILE A 146 8.46 -12.91 3.52
CA ILE A 146 7.61 -12.51 4.63
C ILE A 146 8.25 -11.33 5.38
N VAL A 147 7.44 -10.30 5.64
CA VAL A 147 7.85 -9.19 6.51
C VAL A 147 7.59 -9.57 7.96
N SER A 148 8.51 -9.21 8.86
CA SER A 148 8.34 -9.43 10.30
C SER A 148 7.46 -8.36 10.95
N THR A 149 7.50 -7.13 10.44
CA THR A 149 6.73 -6.01 10.99
C THR A 149 5.33 -5.96 10.40
N GLU A 150 4.34 -5.73 11.25
CA GLU A 150 2.96 -5.46 10.83
C GLU A 150 2.83 -4.13 10.09
N PHE A 151 1.88 -4.07 9.17
CA PHE A 151 1.51 -2.84 8.49
C PHE A 151 0.62 -1.99 9.39
N ASN A 152 1.07 -0.78 9.75
CA ASN A 152 0.27 0.21 10.47
C ASN A 152 -0.11 1.36 9.52
N THR A 153 -1.42 1.53 9.33
CA THR A 153 -2.03 2.55 8.46
C THR A 153 -2.77 3.65 9.23
N ASP A 154 -2.75 3.60 10.56
CA ASP A 154 -3.50 4.53 11.41
C ASP A 154 -3.02 5.97 11.21
N GLY A 155 -3.96 6.88 10.98
CA GLY A 155 -3.70 8.30 10.76
C GLY A 155 -2.92 8.63 9.47
N TYR A 156 -2.69 7.67 8.57
CA TYR A 156 -1.84 7.90 7.39
C TYR A 156 -2.42 8.93 6.41
N LEU A 157 -3.73 9.03 6.22
CA LEU A 157 -4.34 10.04 5.35
C LEU A 157 -5.33 10.93 6.10
N GLU A 158 -5.10 11.11 7.41
CA GLU A 158 -5.93 11.99 8.23
C GLU A 158 -5.90 13.43 7.69
N GLY A 159 -7.08 14.04 7.56
CA GLY A 159 -7.22 15.40 7.02
C GLY A 159 -7.02 15.54 5.50
N VAL A 160 -6.81 14.45 4.77
CA VAL A 160 -6.73 14.45 3.30
C VAL A 160 -8.11 14.10 2.71
N GLU A 161 -8.64 14.94 1.83
CA GLU A 161 -9.92 14.73 1.15
C GLU A 161 -9.74 13.72 0.01
N ARG A 162 -10.36 12.55 0.12
CA ARG A 162 -10.29 11.52 -0.93
C ARG A 162 -11.39 11.72 -1.97
N VAL A 163 -10.99 11.68 -3.24
CA VAL A 163 -11.88 11.49 -4.40
C VAL A 163 -11.44 10.25 -5.18
N SER A 164 -12.31 9.73 -6.05
CA SER A 164 -12.03 8.55 -6.88
C SER A 164 -12.73 8.72 -8.22
N MET A 165 -12.10 9.45 -9.14
CA MET A 165 -12.67 9.75 -10.46
C MET A 165 -11.59 9.99 -11.51
N ASP A 166 -12.01 10.10 -12.77
CA ASP A 166 -11.12 10.43 -13.86
C ASP A 166 -10.41 11.76 -13.60
N TYR A 167 -9.09 11.81 -13.85
CA TYR A 167 -8.29 12.98 -13.51
C TYR A 167 -8.68 14.23 -14.30
N LYS A 168 -9.26 14.09 -15.50
CA LYS A 168 -9.73 15.23 -16.30
C LYS A 168 -10.97 15.85 -15.65
N GLN A 169 -11.90 15.01 -15.21
CA GLN A 169 -13.08 15.46 -14.48
C GLN A 169 -12.73 16.16 -13.16
N LEU A 170 -11.67 15.69 -12.49
CA LEU A 170 -11.17 16.34 -11.28
C LEU A 170 -10.45 17.66 -11.59
N PHE A 171 -9.72 17.73 -12.70
CA PHE A 171 -9.01 18.95 -13.11
C PHE A 171 -9.95 20.08 -13.55
N GLU A 172 -11.14 19.73 -14.04
CA GLU A 172 -12.17 20.69 -14.47
C GLU A 172 -13.00 21.26 -13.30
N GLN A 173 -12.85 20.74 -12.08
CA GLN A 173 -13.52 21.22 -10.86
C GLN A 173 -12.70 22.32 -10.17
#